data_AF-A0A956PSQ7-F1
#
_entry.id   AF-A0A956PSQ7-F1
#
_cell.length_a   1.000
_cell.length_b   1.000
_cell.length_c   1.000
_cell.angle_alpha   90.00
_cell.angle_beta   90.00
_cell.angle_gamma   90.00
#
_symmetry.space_group_name_H-M   'P 1'
#
loop_
_entity.id
_entity.type
_entity.pdbx_description
1 polymer ?
#
loop_
_entity_poly.entity_id
_entity_poly.type
_entity_poly.pdbx_seq_one_letter_code
_entity_poly.pdbx_strand_id
1 'polypeptide(L)' 'GIVVIGGLAHTTLAELPELLLKPFSQGGMAAVRALNLDGGSSTQFYLQSGQTDRTLPGRAKVPVFLGVSKRTGK' A
#
# COMPACT_ATOMS: atom_id res chain seq x y z
N GLY A 1 -11.37 -6.31 -6.69
CA GLY A 1 -11.35 -5.83 -5.30
C GLY A 1 -10.00 -5.17 -5.04
N ILE A 2 -9.96 -4.05 -4.30
CA ILE A 2 -8.70 -3.42 -3.92
C ILE A 2 -8.04 -4.29 -2.84
N VAL A 3 -6.84 -4.77 -3.11
CA VAL A 3 -6.04 -5.52 -2.14
C VAL A 3 -5.33 -4.51 -1.25
N VAL A 4 -5.77 -4.41 0.00
CA VAL A 4 -5.13 -3.56 1.03
C VAL A 4 -3.97 -4.36 1.63
N ILE A 5 -2.74 -4.04 1.23
CA ILE A 5 -1.52 -4.55 1.88
C ILE A 5 -1.39 -3.80 3.22
N GLY A 6 -1.77 -4.45 4.30
CA GLY A 6 -1.86 -3.87 5.65
C GLY A 6 -3.04 -4.38 6.49
N GLY A 7 -4.03 -5.03 5.85
CA GLY A 7 -5.13 -5.74 6.53
C GLY A 7 -4.91 -7.24 6.68
N LEU A 8 -3.87 -7.80 6.07
CA LEU A 8 -3.50 -9.20 6.25
C LEU A 8 -2.78 -9.30 7.59
N ALA A 9 -3.47 -9.86 8.59
CA ALA A 9 -3.03 -9.88 9.97
C ALA A 9 -1.57 -10.37 10.16
N HIS A 10 -1.02 -11.19 9.25
CA HIS A 10 0.34 -11.72 9.38
C HIS A 10 0.97 -12.06 8.03
N THR A 11 1.02 -11.14 7.05
CA THR A 11 1.90 -11.39 5.89
C THR A 11 3.34 -11.25 6.34
N THR A 12 4.08 -12.36 6.38
CA THR A 12 5.51 -12.31 6.67
C THR A 12 6.26 -11.58 5.55
N LEU A 13 7.45 -11.05 5.83
CA LEU A 13 8.32 -10.52 4.77
C LEU A 13 8.67 -11.57 3.71
N ALA A 14 8.48 -12.87 3.97
CA ALA A 14 8.67 -13.94 3.00
C ALA A 14 7.47 -14.12 2.06
N GLU A 15 6.25 -13.86 2.53
CA GLU A 15 5.01 -14.00 1.75
C GLU A 15 4.70 -12.73 0.93
N LEU A 16 5.19 -11.58 1.37
CA LEU A 16 4.99 -10.31 0.66
C LEU A 16 5.64 -10.32 -0.75
N PRO A 17 6.89 -10.79 -0.95
CA PRO A 17 7.48 -10.98 -2.27
C PRO A 17 6.66 -11.86 -3.20
N GLU A 18 6.05 -12.93 -2.69
CA GLU A 18 5.20 -13.82 -3.50
C GLU A 18 3.98 -13.08 -4.02
N LEU A 19 3.28 -12.32 -3.16
CA LEU A 19 2.15 -11.48 -3.58
C LEU A 19 2.57 -10.41 -4.59
N LEU A 20 3.72 -9.79 -4.35
CA LEU A 20 4.25 -8.73 -5.21
C LEU A 20 4.63 -9.25 -6.60
N LEU A 21 5.30 -10.41 -6.69
CA LEU A 21 5.74 -11.01 -7.95
C LEU A 21 4.61 -11.71 -8.71
N LYS A 22 3.59 -12.21 -8.01
CA LYS A 22 2.49 -12.97 -8.60
C LYS A 22 1.77 -12.16 -9.71
N PRO A 23 1.43 -12.77 -10.86
CA PRO A 23 0.73 -12.06 -11.95
C PRO A 23 -0.64 -11.51 -11.53
N PHE A 24 -1.08 -10.42 -12.16
CA PHE A 24 -2.41 -9.84 -11.95
C PHE A 24 -3.54 -10.84 -12.22
N SER A 25 -3.40 -11.68 -13.25
CA SER A 25 -4.38 -12.73 -13.61
C SER A 25 -4.60 -13.75 -12.50
N GLN A 26 -3.69 -13.84 -11.53
CA GLN A 26 -3.79 -14.73 -10.38
C GLN A 26 -4.00 -13.97 -9.06
N GLY A 27 -4.37 -12.68 -9.12
CA GLY A 27 -4.63 -11.83 -7.97
C GLY A 27 -3.39 -11.24 -7.29
N GLY A 28 -2.24 -11.24 -7.97
CA GLY A 28 -1.02 -10.57 -7.50
C GLY A 28 -0.83 -9.16 -8.06
N MET A 29 0.37 -8.61 -7.89
CA MET A 29 0.70 -7.22 -8.27
C MET A 29 1.67 -7.09 -9.46
N ALA A 30 2.25 -8.20 -9.95
CA ALA A 30 3.23 -8.23 -11.04
C ALA A 30 4.36 -7.17 -10.91
N ALA A 31 4.81 -6.93 -9.68
CA ALA A 31 5.86 -5.96 -9.40
C ALA A 31 7.20 -6.46 -9.97
N VAL A 32 7.86 -5.63 -10.76
CA VAL A 32 9.22 -5.92 -11.28
C VAL A 32 10.28 -5.58 -10.24
N ARG A 33 10.02 -4.55 -9.43
CA ARG A 33 10.87 -4.08 -8.34
C ARG A 33 9.98 -3.60 -7.20
N ALA A 34 10.39 -3.87 -5.97
CA ALA A 34 9.70 -3.42 -4.77
C ALA A 34 10.71 -3.02 -3.71
N LEU A 35 10.33 -2.03 -2.89
CA LEU A 35 11.07 -1.60 -1.72
C LEU A 35 10.11 -1.61 -0.55
N ASN A 36 10.49 -2.30 0.53
CA ASN A 36 9.71 -2.27 1.77
C ASN A 36 9.87 -0.90 2.45
N LEU A 37 8.77 -0.33 2.92
CA LEU A 37 8.75 0.89 3.73
C LEU A 37 8.55 0.54 5.21
N ASP A 38 8.35 1.55 6.05
CA ASP A 38 8.03 1.33 7.46
C ASP A 38 6.70 0.58 7.64
N GLY A 39 6.67 -0.34 8.61
CA GLY A 39 5.60 -1.32 8.79
C GLY A 39 4.96 -1.27 10.17
N GLY A 40 4.26 -2.35 10.53
CA GLY A 40 3.66 -2.50 11.86
C GLY A 40 2.67 -1.37 12.20
N SER A 41 2.86 -0.72 13.35
CA SER A 41 2.00 0.39 13.81
C SER A 41 2.13 1.65 12.97
N SER A 42 3.17 1.78 12.15
CA SER A 42 3.40 2.89 11.22
C SER A 42 2.63 2.77 9.92
N THR A 43 2.14 1.57 9.54
CA THR A 43 1.40 1.34 8.30
C THR A 43 0.11 2.15 8.28
N GLN A 44 0.01 3.07 7.32
CA GLN A 44 -1.06 4.05 7.21
C GLN A 44 -1.45 4.23 5.74
N PHE A 45 -2.74 4.46 5.48
CA PHE A 45 -3.23 4.73 4.13
C PHE A 45 -4.30 5.82 4.14
N TYR A 46 -4.19 6.76 3.21
CA TYR A 46 -5.18 7.81 2.97
C TYR A 46 -5.41 7.93 1.47
N LEU A 47 -6.69 7.96 1.06
CA LEU A 47 -7.11 8.12 -0.32
C LEU A 47 -8.24 9.14 -0.38
N GLN A 48 -8.00 10.21 -1.14
CA GLN A 48 -9.02 11.15 -1.55
C GLN A 48 -8.99 11.31 -3.07
N SER A 49 -10.07 10.93 -3.75
CA SER A 49 -10.20 11.09 -5.20
C SER A 49 -11.66 11.26 -5.61
N GLY A 50 -12.01 12.46 -6.08
CA GLY A 50 -13.40 12.80 -6.41
C GLY A 50 -14.29 12.71 -5.17
N GLN A 51 -15.30 11.84 -5.21
CA GLN A 51 -16.16 11.54 -4.05
C GLN A 51 -15.64 10.37 -3.19
N THR A 52 -14.54 9.72 -3.58
CA THR A 52 -13.96 8.62 -2.81
C THR A 52 -13.10 9.18 -1.69
N ASP A 53 -13.44 8.82 -0.46
CA ASP A 53 -12.63 9.01 0.75
C ASP A 53 -12.46 7.65 1.45
N ARG A 54 -11.20 7.24 1.66
CA ARG A 54 -10.85 6.03 2.41
C ARG A 54 -9.63 6.31 3.27
N THR A 55 -9.70 5.83 4.52
CA THR A 55 -8.58 5.93 5.46
C THR A 55 -8.36 4.59 6.16
N LEU A 56 -7.10 4.18 6.28
CA LEU A 56 -6.63 3.15 7.20
C LEU A 56 -5.68 3.83 8.19
N PRO A 57 -6.15 4.15 9.41
CA PRO A 57 -5.33 4.82 10.40
C PRO A 57 -4.29 3.87 10.99
N GLY A 58 -3.12 4.42 11.29
CA GLY A 58 -2.04 3.74 12.01
C GLY A 58 -2.09 4.09 13.48
N ARG A 59 -1.19 3.48 14.26
CA ARG A 59 -1.09 3.71 15.71
C ARG A 59 0.16 4.50 16.10
N ALA A 60 1.09 4.72 15.18
CA ALA A 60 2.30 5.49 15.39
C ALA A 60 2.28 6.82 14.62
N LYS A 61 2.93 7.85 15.17
CA LYS A 61 3.26 9.07 14.43
C LYS A 61 4.43 8.77 13.50
N VAL A 62 4.26 9.03 12.20
CA VAL A 62 5.31 8.82 11.19
C VAL A 62 5.89 10.16 10.76
N PRO A 63 7.24 10.31 10.66
CA PRO A 63 7.88 11.58 10.34
C PRO A 63 7.87 11.92 8.84
N VAL A 64 7.68 10.92 7.97
CA VAL A 64 7.71 11.04 6.51
C VAL A 64 6.62 10.17 5.90
N PHE A 65 6.06 10.59 4.76
CA PHE A 65 5.06 9.84 4.01
C PHE A 65 5.37 9.85 2.50
N LEU A 66 4.82 8.86 1.78
CA LEU A 66 4.81 8.83 0.32
C LEU A 66 3.43 9.28 -0.18
N GLY A 67 3.39 10.34 -0.98
CA GLY A 67 2.15 10.88 -1.55
C GLY A 67 2.12 10.78 -3.07
N VAL A 68 0.95 10.51 -3.63
CA VAL A 68 0.68 10.60 -5.06
C VAL A 68 -0.46 11.60 -5.25
N SER A 69 -0.24 12.60 -6.11
CA SER A 69 -1.24 13.60 -6.44
C SER A 69 -1.41 13.69 -7.96
N LYS A 70 -2.55 14.22 -8.40
CA LYS A 70 -2.72 14.56 -9.82
C LYS A 70 -1.68 15.60 -10.20
N ARG A 71 -0.99 15.36 -11.31
CA ARG A 71 -0.16 16.39 -11.93
C ARG A 71 -1.08 17.54 -12.36
N THR A 72 -0.97 18.68 -11.70
CA THR A 72 -1.55 19.92 -12.22
C THR A 72 -0.65 20.40 -13.36
N GLY A 73 -1.15 20.29 -14.59
CA GLY A 73 -0.50 20.90 -15.75
C GLY A 73 -0.74 22.41 -15.77
N LYS A 74 0.25 23.15 -16.28
CA LYS A 74 -0.03 24.36 -17.06
C LYS A 74 -0.59 23.95 -18.42
#